data_AF-A0A963QSV7-F1
#
_entry.id   AF-A0A963QSV7-F1
#
_cell.length_a   1.000
_cell.length_b   1.000
_cell.length_c   1.000
_cell.angle_alpha   90.00
_cell.angle_beta   90.00
_cell.angle_gamma   90.00
#
_symmetry.space_group_name_H-M   'P 1'
#
loop_
_entity.id
_entity.type
_entity.pdbx_description
1 polymer ?
#
loop_
_entity_poly.entity_id
_entity_poly.type
_entity_poly.pdbx_seq_one_letter_code
_entity_poly.pdbx_strand_id
1 'polypeptide(L)' 'MAKISGVEIRPGNNIEYEGGLWRAVKIQHTQPGKGGAYMQVE' A
#
# COMPACT_ATOMS: atom_id res chain seq x y z
N MET A 1 0.18 5.71 16.25
CA MET A 1 -0.11 4.92 15.04
C MET A 1 1.10 4.07 14.70
N ALA A 2 0.96 2.76 14.52
CA ALA A 2 2.07 1.93 14.05
C ALA A 2 2.34 2.27 12.57
N LYS A 3 3.59 2.61 12.24
CA LYS A 3 4.01 2.76 10.84
C LYS A 3 4.12 1.37 10.23
N ILE A 4 3.57 1.17 9.04
CA ILE A 4 3.65 -0.09 8.29
C ILE A 4 4.43 0.14 7.00
N SER A 5 5.18 -0.86 6.53
CA SER A 5 5.82 -0.77 5.23
C SER A 5 4.78 -0.92 4.10
N GLY A 6 4.95 -0.19 2.99
CA GLY A 6 4.05 -0.29 1.83
C GLY A 6 3.97 -1.70 1.24
N VAL A 7 5.04 -2.50 1.37
CA VAL A 7 5.08 -3.90 0.91
C VAL A 7 4.33 -4.88 1.84
N GLU A 8 4.06 -4.47 3.07
CA GLU A 8 3.33 -5.27 4.07
C GLU A 8 1.82 -5.03 4.01
N ILE A 9 1.35 -4.06 3.23
CA ILE A 9 -0.07 -3.79 3.05
C ILE A 9 -0.76 -5.01 2.43
N ARG A 10 -1.94 -5.34 2.98
CA ARG A 10 -2.83 -6.40 2.49
C ARG A 10 -4.25 -5.86 2.32
N PRO A 11 -5.06 -6.45 1.43
CA PRO A 11 -6.49 -6.16 1.40
C PRO A 11 -7.12 -6.39 2.78
N GLY A 12 -7.91 -5.42 3.23
CA GLY A 12 -8.53 -5.40 4.55
C GLY A 12 -7.79 -4.53 5.58
N ASN A 13 -6.54 -4.12 5.33
CA ASN A 13 -5.85 -3.19 6.21
C ASN A 13 -6.55 -1.83 6.23
N ASN A 14 -6.73 -1.27 7.44
CA ASN A 14 -7.13 0.12 7.62
C ASN A 14 -5.87 0.99 7.76
N ILE A 15 -5.76 2.02 6.95
CA ILE A 15 -4.57 2.88 6.81
C ILE A 15 -5.00 4.32 7.04
N GLU A 16 -4.34 5.00 7.97
CA GLU A 16 -4.50 6.44 8.10
C GLU A 16 -3.49 7.15 7.20
N TYR A 17 -3.99 7.98 6.29
CA TYR A 17 -3.19 8.73 5.34
C TYR A 17 -3.82 10.10 5.08
N GLU A 18 -3.01 11.15 5.12
CA GLU A 18 -3.43 12.56 4.94
C GLU A 18 -4.63 12.98 5.83
N GLY A 19 -4.71 12.43 7.05
CA GLY A 19 -5.78 12.73 8.00
C GLY A 19 -7.11 12.02 7.71
N GLY A 20 -7.15 11.13 6.70
CA GLY A 20 -8.27 10.25 6.40
C GLY A 20 -7.99 8.80 6.78
N LEU A 21 -9.04 8.05 7.11
CA LEU A 21 -8.97 6.60 7.28
C LEU A 21 -9.39 5.90 5.98
N TRP A 22 -8.48 5.12 5.44
CA TRP A 22 -8.64 4.34 4.21
C TRP A 22 -8.68 2.85 4.52
N ARG A 23 -9.31 2.07 3.65
CA ARG A 23 -9.27 0.60 3.70
C ARG A 23 -8.73 0.08 2.39
N ALA A 24 -7.62 -0.65 2.44
CA ALA A 24 -7.06 -1.29 1.26
C ALA A 24 -8.05 -2.36 0.76
N VAL A 25 -8.58 -2.20 -0.43
CA VAL A 25 -9.43 -3.19 -1.12
C VAL A 25 -8.63 -4.07 -2.05
N LYS A 26 -7.53 -3.56 -2.62
CA LYS A 26 -6.68 -4.31 -3.55
C LYS A 26 -5.23 -3.86 -3.45
N ILE A 27 -4.31 -4.78 -3.70
CA ILE A 27 -2.88 -4.50 -3.78
C ILE A 27 -2.30 -5.08 -5.06
N GLN A 28 -1.29 -4.41 -5.62
CA GLN A 28 -0.53 -4.90 -6.75
C GLN A 28 0.93 -4.53 -6.59
N HIS A 29 1.81 -5.54 -6.62
CA HIS A 29 3.24 -5.35 -6.65
C HIS A 29 3.69 -5.26 -8.10
N THR A 30 4.32 -4.14 -8.48
CA THR A 30 4.76 -3.90 -9.85
C THR A 30 6.23 -3.51 -9.86
N GLN A 31 7.00 -4.16 -10.74
CA GLN A 31 8.38 -3.80 -11.03
C GLN A 31 8.57 -3.73 -12.54
N PRO A 32 8.62 -2.53 -13.14
CA PRO A 32 8.77 -2.39 -14.58
C PRO A 32 10.24 -2.53 -14.99
N GLY A 33 10.66 -3.74 -15.37
CA GLY A 33 11.99 -4.00 -15.93
C GLY A 33 13.13 -3.56 -15.00
N LYS A 34 13.90 -2.54 -15.41
CA LYS A 34 15.00 -1.93 -14.63
C LYS A 34 14.56 -0.76 -13.74
N GLY A 35 13.26 -0.41 -13.72
CA GLY A 35 12.71 0.63 -12.87
C GLY A 35 12.56 0.18 -11.40
N GLY A 36 12.38 1.16 -10.51
CA GLY A 36 12.11 0.89 -9.11
C GLY A 36 10.79 0.13 -8.91
N ALA A 37 10.78 -0.80 -7.96
CA ALA A 37 9.58 -1.51 -7.56
C ALA A 37 8.64 -0.58 -6.77
N TYR A 38 7.34 -0.72 -7.00
CA TYR A 38 6.32 0.01 -6.28
C TYR A 38 5.11 -0.87 -5.99
N MET A 39 4.36 -0.47 -4.98
CA MET A 39 3.08 -1.07 -4.61
C MET A 39 1.97 -0.11 -5.00
N GLN A 40 1.05 -0.57 -5.85
CA GLN A 40 -0.22 0.11 -6.07
C GLN A 40 -1.23 -0.46 -5.07
N VAL A 41 -1.87 0.43 -4.31
CA VAL A 41 -2.90 0.09 -3.33
C VAL A 41 -4.13 0.91 -3.67
N GLU A 42 -5.27 0.22 -3.75
CA GLU A 42 -6.60 0.79 -3.91
C GLU A 42 -7.40 0.51 -2.64
#